data_AF-A0A3M0Y3V2-F1
#
_entry.id   AF-A0A3M0Y3V2-F1
#
_cell.length_a   1.000
_cell.length_b   1.000
_cell.length_c   1.000
_cell.angle_alpha   90.00
_cell.angle_beta   90.00
_cell.angle_gamma   90.00
#
_symmetry.space_group_name_H-M   'P 1'
#
loop_
_entity.id
_entity.type
_entity.pdbx_description
1 polymer ?
#
loop_
_entity_poly.entity_id
_entity_poly.type
_entity_poly.pdbx_seq_one_letter_code
_entity_poly.pdbx_strand_id
1 'polypeptide(L)'
;MTVSSAAMRSGAGEDRDGAIGLIMEKAPPCDGWRRVVQAAGGGVSLTRSARSMLDLRGWGKRLGRESLVRCFRIKPLRNGRRAPRACLRTHVEQTGMNEPTDPRYAATEPWSQEAPPLPPPRVSLLAVFSLLSSLACCLPGFGVRGMGLGGSALLAISHSQGRLRGKPAAAVGILLGLMATALQGAFVAGVVMGWNYYIHDMAPTTARLIERAAAGDVTGARTTLAPDANQALSDEAIQRFAAAAQGAYGNVQGAAARISQVAPAMGRSFRMVRSARRQKGAVAGSTFDDVVPVPVVLSFALDEAMCWAIFDANALSGAPQRALLVDALLQLPDGSFVALRRDGPAVELARALGLTVSKTAQEEETQGTAAP
;
A
#
# COMPACT_ATOMS: atom_id res chain seq x y z
N MET A 1 35.62 50.33 -52.06
CA MET A 1 36.31 49.75 -50.88
C MET A 1 35.71 48.36 -50.65
N THR A 2 35.98 47.37 -51.50
CA THR A 2 37.08 46.39 -51.44
C THR A 2 37.26 45.64 -50.10
N VAL A 3 36.79 44.38 -50.12
CA VAL A 3 37.44 43.11 -49.67
C VAL A 3 37.73 42.94 -48.17
N SER A 4 37.18 41.89 -47.52
CA SER A 4 37.89 40.60 -47.38
C SER A 4 37.18 39.58 -46.47
N SER A 5 37.09 38.34 -46.97
CA SER A 5 36.76 37.09 -46.29
C SER A 5 37.71 36.73 -45.14
N ALA A 6 37.22 35.92 -44.20
CA ALA A 6 37.97 34.78 -43.66
C ALA A 6 37.04 33.74 -43.01
N ALA A 7 36.99 32.57 -43.64
CA ALA A 7 36.49 31.31 -43.09
C ALA A 7 37.61 30.62 -42.29
N MET A 8 37.24 29.89 -41.22
CA MET A 8 37.96 28.78 -40.55
C MET A 8 37.11 28.43 -39.30
N ARG A 9 36.90 27.20 -38.82
CA ARG A 9 37.41 25.85 -39.12
C ARG A 9 36.41 24.85 -38.52
N SER A 10 36.15 23.77 -39.24
CA SER A 10 35.53 22.55 -38.71
C SER A 10 36.53 21.83 -37.78
N GLY A 11 36.13 21.60 -36.52
CA GLY A 11 36.83 20.72 -35.60
C GLY A 11 36.18 19.35 -35.59
N ALA A 12 36.96 18.34 -35.96
CA ALA A 12 36.59 16.93 -35.97
C ALA A 12 36.25 16.46 -34.54
N GLY A 13 35.10 15.78 -34.41
CA GLY A 13 34.67 15.11 -33.19
C GLY A 13 35.46 13.84 -32.97
N GLU A 14 36.05 13.77 -31.79
CA GLU A 14 36.94 12.77 -31.24
C GLU A 14 36.22 11.46 -30.92
N ASP A 15 36.72 10.36 -31.47
CA ASP A 15 36.42 8.98 -31.06
C ASP A 15 36.77 8.81 -29.57
N ARG A 16 35.77 8.45 -28.76
CA ARG A 16 36.00 7.96 -27.39
C ARG A 16 35.28 6.64 -27.20
N ASP A 17 36.02 5.58 -27.46
CA ASP A 17 35.81 4.25 -26.90
C ASP A 17 35.90 4.33 -25.37
N GLY A 18 34.74 4.45 -24.73
CA GLY A 18 34.58 4.34 -23.28
C GLY A 18 34.63 2.88 -22.84
N ALA A 19 35.82 2.40 -22.50
CA ALA A 19 36.00 1.13 -21.80
C ALA A 19 35.27 1.17 -20.44
N ILE A 20 34.30 0.25 -20.27
CA ILE A 20 33.61 0.01 -19.01
C ILE A 20 34.57 -0.73 -18.07
N GLY A 21 35.30 0.02 -17.26
CA GLY A 21 36.06 -0.51 -16.13
C GLY A 21 35.13 -0.89 -14.98
N LEU A 22 34.87 -2.20 -14.82
CA LEU A 22 34.24 -2.77 -13.64
C LEU A 22 35.19 -2.65 -12.44
N ILE A 23 35.02 -1.60 -11.64
CA ILE A 23 35.63 -1.50 -10.31
C ILE A 23 34.77 -2.36 -9.36
N MET A 24 35.25 -3.56 -9.04
CA MET A 24 34.72 -4.33 -7.91
C MET A 24 35.15 -3.65 -6.61
N GLU A 25 34.27 -2.82 -6.08
CA GLU A 25 34.44 -2.24 -4.74
C GLU A 25 34.03 -3.26 -3.67
N LYS A 26 34.93 -3.45 -2.71
CA LYS A 26 34.93 -4.47 -1.66
C LYS A 26 33.85 -4.14 -0.62
N ALA A 27 32.94 -5.08 -0.34
CA ALA A 27 31.89 -4.89 0.66
C ALA A 27 32.44 -4.62 2.08
N PRO A 28 31.91 -3.65 2.84
CA PRO A 28 32.31 -3.41 4.22
C PRO A 28 31.69 -4.44 5.19
N PRO A 29 32.35 -4.71 6.34
CA PRO A 29 31.94 -5.76 7.27
C PRO A 29 30.67 -5.42 8.06
N CYS A 30 29.93 -6.48 8.38
CA CYS A 30 28.62 -6.48 9.03
C CYS A 30 28.68 -6.12 10.53
N ASP A 31 28.89 -4.85 10.88
CA ASP A 31 28.87 -4.39 12.30
C ASP A 31 27.68 -3.47 12.66
N GLY A 32 26.74 -3.25 11.73
CA GLY A 32 25.61 -2.34 11.91
C GLY A 32 24.51 -2.79 12.89
N TRP A 33 24.42 -4.09 13.22
CA TRP A 33 23.26 -4.63 13.95
C TRP A 33 23.29 -4.40 15.48
N ARG A 34 24.45 -4.14 16.09
CA ARG A 34 24.51 -3.92 17.55
C ARG A 34 23.97 -2.56 18.00
N ARG A 35 23.98 -1.53 17.14
CA ARG A 35 23.52 -0.19 17.55
C ARG A 35 21.99 -0.04 17.56
N VAL A 36 21.28 -0.81 16.74
CA VAL A 36 19.80 -0.77 16.68
C VAL A 36 19.17 -1.39 17.93
N VAL A 37 19.83 -2.37 18.57
CA VAL A 37 19.31 -3.05 19.76
C VAL A 37 19.51 -2.23 21.04
N GLN A 38 20.52 -1.36 21.11
CA GLN A 38 20.73 -0.48 22.28
C GLN A 38 19.86 0.79 22.28
N ALA A 39 19.40 1.27 21.12
CA ALA A 39 18.51 2.45 21.05
C ALA A 39 17.05 2.16 21.46
N ALA A 40 16.64 0.89 21.57
CA ALA A 40 15.27 0.50 21.93
C ALA A 40 15.02 0.41 23.46
N GLY A 41 16.00 0.73 24.31
CA GLY A 41 15.90 0.69 25.77
C GLY A 41 15.33 1.96 26.43
N GLY A 42 14.92 2.97 25.66
CA GLY A 42 14.35 4.21 26.18
C GLY A 42 12.86 4.07 26.51
N GLY A 43 12.51 4.17 27.80
CA GLY A 43 11.14 4.07 28.30
C GLY A 43 10.17 5.06 27.63
N VAL A 44 9.18 4.52 26.92
CA VAL A 44 8.09 5.32 26.34
C VAL A 44 6.99 5.49 27.37
N SER A 45 6.83 6.71 27.88
CA SER A 45 5.64 7.14 28.62
C SER A 45 4.42 7.09 27.69
N LEU A 46 3.50 6.16 27.94
CA LEU A 46 2.23 6.05 27.22
C LEU A 46 1.33 7.24 27.57
N THR A 47 1.02 8.05 26.57
CA THR A 47 0.07 9.18 26.70
C THR A 47 -1.34 8.69 26.98
N ARG A 48 -2.13 9.54 27.67
CA ARG A 48 -3.51 9.31 28.16
C ARG A 48 -4.49 8.79 27.10
N SER A 49 -4.21 9.01 25.81
CA SER A 49 -5.06 8.59 24.68
C SER A 49 -5.01 7.07 24.43
N ALA A 50 -3.89 6.40 24.73
CA ALA A 50 -3.79 4.94 24.57
C ALA A 50 -4.59 4.16 25.63
N ARG A 51 -4.92 4.78 26.77
CA ARG A 51 -5.74 4.16 27.83
C ARG A 51 -7.24 4.08 27.48
N SER A 52 -7.76 4.96 26.62
CA SER A 52 -9.19 4.93 26.27
C SER A 52 -9.53 3.87 25.21
N MET A 53 -8.57 3.47 24.37
CA MET A 53 -8.76 2.40 23.38
C MET A 53 -8.67 0.99 23.95
N LEU A 54 -8.12 0.82 25.16
CA LEU A 54 -7.92 -0.49 25.81
C LEU A 54 -8.99 -0.83 26.85
N ASP A 55 -10.08 -0.07 26.94
CA ASP A 55 -11.21 -0.42 27.79
C ASP A 55 -12.06 -1.57 27.17
N LEU A 56 -11.54 -2.79 27.34
CA LEU A 56 -12.16 -4.04 26.92
C LEU A 56 -13.47 -4.36 27.66
N ARG A 57 -13.86 -3.59 28.70
CA ARG A 57 -15.11 -3.82 29.45
C ARG A 57 -16.36 -3.42 28.66
N GLY A 58 -16.24 -2.55 27.65
CA GLY A 58 -17.37 -2.09 26.82
C GLY A 58 -17.77 -3.05 25.69
N TRP A 59 -16.83 -3.84 25.17
CA TRP A 59 -17.05 -4.68 23.98
C TRP A 59 -17.96 -5.89 24.26
N GLY A 60 -17.98 -6.40 25.49
CA GLY A 60 -18.81 -7.56 25.86
C GLY A 60 -20.32 -7.31 25.86
N LYS A 61 -20.78 -6.04 25.88
CA LYS A 61 -22.22 -5.71 25.94
C LYS A 61 -22.88 -5.47 24.59
N ARG A 62 -22.13 -5.29 23.50
CA ARG A 62 -22.67 -4.97 22.15
C ARG A 62 -22.77 -6.14 21.18
N LEU A 63 -22.19 -7.29 21.51
CA LEU A 63 -22.32 -8.50 20.70
C LEU A 63 -23.38 -9.40 21.33
N GLY A 64 -24.62 -9.22 20.88
CA GLY A 64 -25.76 -10.05 21.26
C GLY A 64 -25.48 -11.54 21.05
N ARG A 65 -25.97 -12.34 21.99
CA ARG A 65 -25.75 -13.79 22.16
C ARG A 65 -26.24 -14.67 21.00
N GLU A 66 -26.82 -14.09 19.95
CA GLU A 66 -27.45 -14.84 18.85
C GLU A 66 -26.62 -14.94 17.56
N SER A 67 -25.57 -14.13 17.40
CA SER A 67 -24.85 -14.04 16.12
C SER A 67 -23.71 -15.06 15.93
N LEU A 68 -23.29 -15.76 16.98
CA LEU A 68 -22.13 -16.67 16.94
C LEU A 68 -22.48 -18.14 16.64
N VAL A 69 -23.77 -18.51 16.62
CA VAL A 69 -24.20 -19.91 16.41
C VAL A 69 -24.45 -20.25 14.93
N ARG A 70 -24.45 -19.28 14.00
CA ARG A 70 -24.82 -19.53 12.58
C ARG A 70 -23.68 -19.73 11.59
N CYS A 71 -22.41 -19.52 11.94
CA CYS A 71 -21.32 -19.54 10.94
C CYS A 71 -20.51 -20.83 10.83
N PHE A 72 -20.81 -21.89 11.59
CA PHE A 72 -20.13 -23.19 11.43
C PHE A 72 -21.11 -24.34 11.25
N ARG A 73 -21.78 -24.37 10.09
CA ARG A 73 -22.41 -25.59 9.57
C ARG A 73 -21.50 -26.18 8.50
N ILE A 74 -20.51 -26.94 8.93
CA ILE A 74 -19.65 -27.71 8.03
C ILE A 74 -20.54 -28.75 7.33
N LYS A 75 -20.80 -28.57 6.03
CA LYS A 75 -21.42 -29.60 5.19
C LYS A 75 -20.42 -30.77 5.08
N PRO A 76 -20.81 -32.02 5.38
CA PRO A 76 -19.94 -33.16 5.11
C PRO A 76 -19.79 -33.30 3.59
N LEU A 77 -18.54 -33.28 3.12
CA LEU A 77 -18.20 -33.62 1.74
C LEU A 77 -18.52 -35.10 1.51
N ARG A 78 -19.68 -35.34 0.89
CA ARG A 78 -20.06 -36.63 0.34
C ARG A 78 -19.38 -36.76 -1.01
N ASN A 79 -18.15 -37.28 -1.03
CA ASN A 79 -17.58 -37.77 -2.28
C ASN A 79 -16.92 -39.13 -2.05
N GLY A 80 -17.56 -40.14 -2.63
CA GLY A 80 -17.16 -41.53 -2.49
C GLY A 80 -15.90 -41.82 -3.29
N ARG A 81 -14.83 -42.15 -2.59
CA ARG A 81 -13.88 -43.17 -3.02
C ARG A 81 -13.51 -43.98 -1.78
N ARG A 82 -14.01 -45.22 -1.73
CA ARG A 82 -13.61 -46.20 -0.73
C ARG A 82 -12.13 -46.52 -0.98
N ALA A 83 -11.25 -46.03 -0.12
CA ALA A 83 -9.91 -46.60 -0.03
C ALA A 83 -10.05 -48.03 0.53
N PRO A 84 -9.29 -49.01 0.01
CA PRO A 84 -9.28 -50.35 0.56
C PRO A 84 -8.80 -50.29 2.00
N ARG A 85 -9.60 -50.86 2.92
CA ARG A 85 -9.18 -51.16 4.28
C ARG A 85 -8.05 -52.19 4.20
N ALA A 86 -6.82 -51.70 4.11
CA ALA A 86 -5.65 -52.50 4.47
C ALA A 86 -5.74 -52.74 5.97
N CYS A 87 -6.20 -53.93 6.32
CA CYS A 87 -6.10 -54.51 7.66
C CYS A 87 -4.63 -54.52 8.07
N LEU A 88 -4.17 -53.47 8.77
CA LEU A 88 -3.02 -53.59 9.66
C LEU A 88 -3.47 -54.42 10.86
N ARG A 89 -3.42 -55.74 10.65
CA ARG A 89 -3.43 -56.76 11.69
C ARG A 89 -2.06 -56.65 12.36
N THR A 90 -1.95 -55.83 13.40
CA THR A 90 -0.83 -55.96 14.33
C THR A 90 -0.95 -57.35 14.95
N HIS A 91 -0.08 -58.25 14.53
CA HIS A 91 0.22 -59.47 15.25
C HIS A 91 0.71 -59.03 16.64
N VAL A 92 -0.19 -59.01 17.61
CA VAL A 92 0.18 -59.17 19.01
C VAL A 92 0.57 -60.63 19.11
N GLU A 93 1.88 -60.86 19.01
CA GLU A 93 2.52 -62.10 19.37
C GLU A 93 2.25 -62.31 20.88
N GLN A 94 1.16 -63.02 21.18
CA GLN A 94 0.95 -63.64 22.48
C GLN A 94 2.01 -64.73 22.63
N THR A 95 3.21 -64.33 23.04
CA THR A 95 4.13 -65.22 23.72
C THR A 95 3.47 -65.61 25.03
N GLY A 96 2.91 -66.82 25.06
CA GLY A 96 2.45 -67.48 26.27
C GLY A 96 3.61 -67.60 27.24
N MET A 97 3.72 -66.64 28.16
CA MET A 97 4.42 -66.87 29.43
C MET A 97 3.49 -67.70 30.29
N ASN A 98 3.89 -68.96 30.46
CA ASN A 98 3.33 -69.86 31.46
C ASN A 98 3.33 -69.14 32.81
N GLU A 99 2.14 -69.02 33.36
CA GLU A 99 1.86 -68.54 34.71
C GLU A 99 2.59 -69.47 35.71
N PRO A 100 3.58 -68.99 36.49
CA PRO A 100 4.12 -69.76 37.58
C PRO A 100 3.06 -69.76 38.69
N THR A 101 2.28 -70.84 38.76
CA THR A 101 1.42 -71.17 39.91
C THR A 101 2.30 -71.58 41.11
N ASP A 102 3.04 -70.62 41.66
CA ASP A 102 3.65 -70.77 42.98
C ASP A 102 2.76 -70.03 44.02
N PRO A 103 2.06 -70.77 44.91
CA PRO A 103 1.20 -70.18 45.93
C PRO A 103 1.96 -69.32 46.95
N ARG A 104 3.29 -69.24 46.89
CA ARG A 104 4.11 -68.37 47.75
C ARG A 104 4.17 -66.91 47.29
N TYR A 105 3.66 -66.57 46.11
CA TYR A 105 3.48 -65.18 45.64
C TYR A 105 2.06 -64.64 45.84
N ALA A 106 1.19 -65.35 46.58
CA ALA A 106 -0.11 -64.84 47.03
C ALA A 106 0.00 -63.80 48.18
N ALA A 107 1.11 -63.06 48.22
CA ALA A 107 1.39 -62.07 49.25
C ALA A 107 1.02 -60.68 48.72
N THR A 108 -0.20 -60.26 49.09
CA THR A 108 -0.59 -58.86 49.35
C THR A 108 0.12 -57.84 48.48
N GLU A 109 -0.39 -57.56 47.27
CA GLU A 109 0.04 -56.36 46.55
C GLU A 109 -0.53 -55.12 47.27
N PRO A 110 0.27 -54.32 48.00
CA PRO A 110 -0.18 -53.06 48.58
C PRO A 110 -0.27 -51.96 47.51
N TRP A 111 -0.14 -52.33 46.23
CA TRP A 111 0.04 -51.44 45.09
C TRP A 111 -1.26 -51.11 44.35
N SER A 112 -2.41 -51.58 44.84
CA SER A 112 -3.74 -51.11 44.39
C SER A 112 -4.09 -49.70 44.93
N GLN A 113 -3.08 -48.84 45.09
CA GLN A 113 -3.33 -47.41 45.12
C GLN A 113 -3.71 -46.99 43.71
N GLU A 114 -5.02 -46.93 43.44
CA GLU A 114 -5.58 -46.27 42.27
C GLU A 114 -4.80 -44.96 42.06
N ALA A 115 -4.02 -44.91 40.98
CA ALA A 115 -3.22 -43.74 40.67
C ALA A 115 -4.16 -42.53 40.68
N PRO A 116 -3.85 -41.47 41.46
CA PRO A 116 -4.77 -40.35 41.62
C PRO A 116 -5.15 -39.81 40.24
N PRO A 117 -6.43 -39.50 40.01
CA PRO A 117 -6.94 -39.12 38.69
C PRO A 117 -6.12 -37.95 38.14
N LEU A 118 -5.50 -38.18 36.98
CA LEU A 118 -4.67 -37.17 36.32
C LEU A 118 -5.51 -35.91 36.08
N PRO A 119 -4.98 -34.71 36.38
CA PRO A 119 -5.72 -33.48 36.19
C PRO A 119 -6.11 -33.29 34.72
N PRO A 120 -7.30 -32.74 34.43
CA PRO A 120 -7.78 -32.61 33.07
C PRO A 120 -6.84 -31.73 32.23
N PRO A 121 -6.62 -32.07 30.95
CA PRO A 121 -5.74 -31.31 30.08
C PRO A 121 -6.23 -29.86 29.94
N ARG A 122 -5.34 -28.89 30.21
CA ARG A 122 -5.63 -27.45 30.08
C ARG A 122 -5.11 -26.92 28.75
N VAL A 123 -5.95 -26.20 28.03
CA VAL A 123 -5.55 -25.50 26.79
C VAL A 123 -4.75 -24.24 27.17
N SER A 124 -3.62 -24.01 26.51
CA SER A 124 -2.78 -22.84 26.79
C SER A 124 -3.47 -21.54 26.35
N LEU A 125 -3.67 -20.61 27.30
CA LEU A 125 -4.21 -19.26 27.05
C LEU A 125 -3.37 -18.48 26.01
N LEU A 126 -2.07 -18.75 25.96
CA LEU A 126 -1.14 -18.20 24.96
C LEU A 126 -1.50 -18.63 23.53
N ALA A 127 -1.99 -19.85 23.33
CA ALA A 127 -2.42 -20.32 22.01
C ALA A 127 -3.67 -19.59 21.52
N VAL A 128 -4.62 -19.27 22.42
CA VAL A 128 -5.82 -18.49 22.10
C VAL A 128 -5.46 -17.05 21.77
N PHE A 129 -4.55 -16.43 22.53
CA PHE A 129 -4.06 -15.09 22.23
C PHE A 129 -3.26 -15.03 20.92
N SER A 130 -2.47 -16.06 20.61
CA SER A 130 -1.81 -16.17 19.29
C SER A 130 -2.86 -16.21 18.18
N LEU A 131 -3.93 -16.99 18.31
CA LEU A 131 -5.00 -17.05 17.30
C LEU A 131 -5.74 -15.70 17.14
N LEU A 132 -6.09 -15.05 18.26
CA LEU A 132 -6.78 -13.76 18.26
C LEU A 132 -5.91 -12.63 17.69
N SER A 133 -4.60 -12.65 17.98
CA SER A 133 -3.66 -11.66 17.44
C SER A 133 -3.38 -11.88 15.95
N SER A 134 -3.37 -13.12 15.47
CA SER A 134 -3.32 -13.42 14.03
C SER A 134 -4.61 -12.99 13.30
N LEU A 135 -5.76 -13.00 13.98
CA LEU A 135 -7.02 -12.51 13.41
C LEU A 135 -7.01 -10.99 13.18
N ALA A 136 -6.19 -10.25 13.94
CA ALA A 136 -5.96 -8.82 13.76
C ALA A 136 -4.97 -8.49 12.63
N CYS A 137 -5.02 -9.24 11.52
CA CYS A 137 -4.06 -9.14 10.41
C CYS A 137 -4.02 -7.76 9.72
N CYS A 138 -5.06 -6.94 9.88
CA CYS A 138 -5.15 -5.60 9.31
C CYS A 138 -4.36 -4.53 10.08
N LEU A 139 -3.89 -4.83 11.29
CA LEU A 139 -3.12 -3.86 12.08
C LEU A 139 -1.62 -4.00 11.75
N PRO A 140 -0.97 -2.92 11.27
CA PRO A 140 0.45 -2.96 10.93
C PRO A 140 1.30 -3.37 12.15
N GLY A 141 2.24 -4.29 11.95
CA GLY A 141 3.15 -4.77 12.98
C GLY A 141 2.62 -5.91 13.87
N PHE A 142 1.34 -6.28 13.76
CA PHE A 142 0.80 -7.43 14.50
C PHE A 142 1.31 -8.78 13.97
N GLY A 143 1.68 -8.88 12.68
CA GLY A 143 2.25 -10.10 12.10
C GLY A 143 3.54 -10.53 12.80
N VAL A 144 4.47 -9.57 13.01
CA VAL A 144 5.74 -9.80 13.73
C VAL A 144 5.49 -10.22 15.18
N ARG A 145 4.52 -9.60 15.85
CA ARG A 145 4.14 -9.97 17.24
C ARG A 145 3.53 -11.37 17.30
N GLY A 146 2.68 -11.74 16.34
CA GLY A 146 2.09 -13.07 16.24
C GLY A 146 3.15 -14.15 16.03
N MET A 147 4.13 -13.89 15.16
CA MET A 147 5.27 -14.80 14.94
C MET A 147 6.12 -14.95 16.21
N GLY A 148 6.39 -13.84 16.92
CA GLY A 148 7.13 -13.86 18.19
C GLY A 148 6.40 -14.64 19.30
N LEU A 149 5.08 -14.44 19.45
CA LEU A 149 4.27 -15.17 20.43
C LEU A 149 4.10 -16.65 20.08
N GLY A 150 3.95 -16.98 18.79
CA GLY A 150 3.91 -18.36 18.33
C GLY A 150 5.23 -19.10 18.57
N GLY A 151 6.36 -18.44 18.27
CA GLY A 151 7.70 -18.96 18.52
C GLY A 151 7.97 -19.20 20.01
N SER A 152 7.62 -18.23 20.88
CA SER A 152 7.81 -18.39 22.32
C SER A 152 6.91 -19.49 22.92
N ALA A 153 5.69 -19.68 22.40
CA ALA A 153 4.82 -20.78 22.80
C ALA A 153 5.41 -22.16 22.44
N LEU A 154 6.05 -22.30 21.27
CA LEU A 154 6.72 -23.55 20.90
C LEU A 154 7.89 -23.88 21.83
N LEU A 155 8.72 -22.89 22.18
CA LEU A 155 9.84 -23.05 23.11
C LEU A 155 9.35 -23.46 24.52
N ALA A 156 8.25 -22.87 24.99
CA ALA A 156 7.65 -23.25 26.27
C ALA A 156 7.08 -24.69 26.23
N ILE A 157 6.48 -25.12 25.11
CA ILE A 157 5.97 -26.48 24.94
C ILE A 157 7.12 -27.49 24.89
N SER A 158 8.24 -27.19 24.22
CA SER A 158 9.38 -28.11 24.14
C SER A 158 10.04 -28.35 25.51
N HIS A 159 10.09 -27.34 26.37
CA HIS A 159 10.60 -27.48 27.74
C HIS A 159 9.67 -28.23 28.70
N SER A 160 8.39 -28.42 28.34
CA SER A 160 7.39 -28.96 29.27
C SER A 160 7.42 -30.49 29.45
N GLN A 161 8.35 -31.23 28.82
CA GLN A 161 8.47 -32.70 28.94
C GLN A 161 7.13 -33.46 28.74
N GLY A 162 6.24 -32.96 27.87
CA GLY A 162 4.95 -33.59 27.58
C GLY A 162 3.77 -33.15 28.47
N ARG A 163 4.01 -32.27 29.46
CA ARG A 163 2.94 -31.72 30.32
C ARG A 163 1.98 -30.79 29.58
N LEU A 164 2.40 -30.20 28.46
CA LEU A 164 1.57 -29.32 27.61
C LEU A 164 1.28 -29.99 26.26
N ARG A 165 0.00 -30.15 25.93
CA ARG A 165 -0.46 -30.49 24.57
C ARG A 165 -0.84 -29.21 23.84
N GLY A 166 -0.57 -29.13 22.53
CA GLY A 166 -0.87 -27.92 21.74
C GLY A 166 0.04 -27.62 20.55
N LYS A 167 1.03 -28.48 20.26
CA LYS A 167 1.93 -28.35 19.08
C LYS A 167 1.21 -28.00 17.76
N PRO A 168 0.09 -28.67 17.37
CA PRO A 168 -0.57 -28.31 16.10
C PRO A 168 -1.19 -26.90 16.11
N ALA A 169 -1.73 -26.45 17.24
CA ALA A 169 -2.29 -25.10 17.35
C ALA A 169 -1.19 -24.03 17.25
N ALA A 170 -0.03 -24.25 17.86
CA ALA A 170 1.12 -23.36 17.75
C ALA A 170 1.68 -23.32 16.32
N ALA A 171 1.75 -24.46 15.63
CA ALA A 171 2.18 -24.53 14.23
C ALA A 171 1.24 -23.74 13.29
N VAL A 172 -0.09 -23.86 13.47
CA VAL A 172 -1.08 -23.08 12.71
C VAL A 172 -0.95 -21.58 13.00
N GLY A 173 -0.75 -21.18 14.27
CA GLY A 173 -0.55 -19.78 14.64
C GLY A 173 0.68 -19.16 13.97
N ILE A 174 1.80 -19.90 13.92
CA ILE A 174 3.02 -19.46 13.22
C ILE A 174 2.78 -19.34 11.72
N LEU A 175 2.14 -20.33 11.09
CA LEU A 175 1.85 -20.32 9.66
C LEU A 175 0.96 -19.11 9.27
N LEU A 176 -0.11 -18.87 10.04
CA LEU A 176 -0.99 -17.71 9.83
C LEU A 176 -0.25 -16.39 10.07
N GLY A 177 0.62 -16.32 11.09
CA GLY A 177 1.46 -15.15 11.34
C GLY A 177 2.43 -14.84 10.20
N LEU A 178 3.03 -15.89 9.60
CA LEU A 178 3.90 -15.77 8.44
C LEU A 178 3.13 -15.26 7.21
N MET A 179 1.97 -15.84 6.91
CA MET A 179 1.11 -15.39 5.80
C MET A 179 0.65 -13.94 5.98
N ALA A 180 0.23 -13.55 7.18
CA ALA A 180 -0.16 -12.18 7.49
C ALA A 180 1.01 -11.21 7.31
N THR A 181 2.22 -11.58 7.74
CA THR A 181 3.43 -10.76 7.57
C THR A 181 3.81 -10.61 6.10
N ALA A 182 3.71 -11.69 5.30
CA ALA A 182 3.94 -11.62 3.86
C ALA A 182 2.95 -10.67 3.16
N LEU A 183 1.66 -10.73 3.54
CA LEU A 183 0.63 -9.83 3.00
C LEU A 183 0.86 -8.37 3.41
N GLN A 184 1.23 -8.12 4.67
CA GLN A 184 1.61 -6.79 5.15
C GLN A 184 2.86 -6.27 4.44
N GLY A 185 3.86 -7.12 4.22
CA GLY A 185 5.07 -6.80 3.48
C GLY A 185 4.77 -6.39 2.04
N ALA A 186 3.94 -7.17 1.33
CA ALA A 186 3.49 -6.84 -0.02
C ALA A 186 2.71 -5.51 -0.05
N PHE A 187 1.83 -5.26 0.92
CA PHE A 187 1.10 -4.00 1.03
C PHE A 187 2.04 -2.80 1.24
N VAL A 188 2.97 -2.89 2.20
CA VAL A 188 3.95 -1.83 2.48
C VAL A 188 4.84 -1.60 1.26
N ALA A 189 5.31 -2.66 0.60
CA ALA A 189 6.10 -2.56 -0.62
C ALA A 189 5.33 -1.82 -1.72
N GLY A 190 4.05 -2.15 -1.94
CA GLY A 190 3.20 -1.46 -2.91
C GLY A 190 3.01 0.03 -2.60
N VAL A 191 2.80 0.39 -1.33
CA VAL A 191 2.70 1.79 -0.89
C VAL A 191 4.02 2.53 -1.12
N VAL A 192 5.15 1.93 -0.77
CA VAL A 192 6.48 2.54 -0.96
C VAL A 192 6.79 2.72 -2.45
N MET A 193 6.53 1.71 -3.28
CA MET A 193 6.70 1.80 -4.74
C MET A 193 5.82 2.89 -5.35
N GLY A 194 4.53 2.94 -4.99
CA GLY A 194 3.61 3.97 -5.46
C GLY A 194 4.01 5.37 -4.99
N TRP A 195 4.50 5.50 -3.75
CA TRP A 195 5.00 6.77 -3.22
C TRP A 195 6.26 7.25 -3.93
N ASN A 196 7.20 6.33 -4.22
CA ASN A 196 8.41 6.64 -4.97
C ASN A 196 8.08 7.12 -6.39
N TYR A 197 7.17 6.41 -7.07
CA TYR A 197 6.67 6.81 -8.39
C TYR A 197 5.98 8.18 -8.36
N TYR A 198 5.16 8.44 -7.34
CA TYR A 198 4.51 9.73 -7.16
C TYR A 198 5.52 10.89 -7.02
N ILE A 199 6.54 10.73 -6.16
CA ILE A 199 7.54 11.78 -5.90
C ILE A 199 8.46 12.01 -7.10
N HIS A 200 8.86 10.96 -7.80
CA HIS A 200 9.90 11.08 -8.84
C HIS A 200 9.32 11.33 -10.24
N ASP A 201 8.11 10.86 -10.52
CA ASP A 201 7.54 10.93 -11.86
C ASP A 201 6.32 11.86 -11.93
N MET A 202 5.25 11.56 -11.18
CA MET A 202 3.96 12.27 -11.33
C MET A 202 4.04 13.74 -10.89
N ALA A 203 4.50 13.99 -9.66
CA ALA A 203 4.51 15.32 -9.07
C ALA A 203 5.47 16.28 -9.82
N PRO A 204 6.73 15.88 -10.15
CA PRO A 204 7.63 16.71 -10.93
C PRO A 204 7.15 16.96 -12.36
N THR A 205 6.49 15.99 -13.00
CA THR A 205 5.95 16.18 -14.36
C THR A 205 4.89 17.28 -14.38
N THR A 206 4.00 17.28 -13.37
CA THR A 206 2.96 18.32 -13.21
C THR A 206 3.59 19.69 -12.93
N ALA A 207 4.58 19.76 -12.04
CA ALA A 207 5.28 21.01 -11.75
C ALA A 207 6.00 21.58 -12.99
N ARG A 208 6.69 20.71 -13.76
CA ARG A 208 7.40 21.10 -14.99
C ARG A 208 6.46 21.61 -16.08
N LEU A 209 5.26 21.05 -16.21
CA LEU A 209 4.25 21.59 -17.14
C LEU A 209 3.99 23.06 -16.83
N ILE A 210 3.65 23.36 -15.57
CA ILE A 210 3.25 24.72 -15.16
C ILE A 210 4.44 25.66 -15.18
N GLU A 211 5.61 25.22 -14.70
CA GLU A 211 6.86 26.00 -14.74
C GLU A 211 7.25 26.38 -16.17
N ARG A 212 7.22 25.45 -17.12
CA ARG A 212 7.56 25.72 -18.52
C ARG A 212 6.53 26.61 -19.20
N ALA A 213 5.26 26.34 -18.98
CA ALA A 213 4.18 27.17 -19.50
C ALA A 213 4.25 28.61 -18.95
N ALA A 214 4.54 28.77 -17.66
CA ALA A 214 4.78 30.04 -16.99
C ALA A 214 6.00 30.82 -17.53
N ALA A 215 7.01 30.10 -18.02
CA ALA A 215 8.18 30.68 -18.66
C ALA A 215 7.96 31.01 -20.16
N GLY A 216 6.76 30.75 -20.70
CA GLY A 216 6.48 30.89 -22.13
C GLY A 216 7.05 29.76 -23.01
N ASP A 217 7.66 28.73 -22.42
CA ASP A 217 8.17 27.55 -23.13
C ASP A 217 7.04 26.54 -23.39
N VAL A 218 6.13 26.89 -24.31
CA VAL A 218 4.97 26.06 -24.64
C VAL A 218 5.40 24.73 -25.27
N THR A 219 6.43 24.75 -26.12
CA THR A 219 6.99 23.53 -26.73
C THR A 219 7.50 22.57 -25.66
N GLY A 220 8.25 23.06 -24.67
CA GLY A 220 8.70 22.26 -23.55
C GLY A 220 7.55 21.77 -22.67
N ALA A 221 6.53 22.59 -22.43
CA ALA A 221 5.32 22.19 -21.71
C ALA A 221 4.62 21.01 -22.42
N ARG A 222 4.47 21.07 -23.75
CA ARG A 222 3.87 20.01 -24.57
C ARG A 222 4.57 18.66 -24.47
N THR A 223 5.88 18.63 -24.25
CA THR A 223 6.62 17.36 -24.05
C THR A 223 6.25 16.59 -22.77
N THR A 224 5.54 17.23 -21.84
CA THR A 224 5.04 16.58 -20.61
C THR A 224 3.66 15.95 -20.80
N LEU A 225 2.97 16.30 -21.88
CA LEU A 225 1.62 15.84 -22.17
C LEU A 225 1.65 14.50 -22.92
N ALA A 226 0.60 13.71 -22.73
CA ALA A 226 0.32 12.55 -23.56
C ALA A 226 0.16 12.98 -25.04
N PRO A 227 0.56 12.18 -26.03
CA PRO A 227 0.49 12.55 -27.44
C PRO A 227 -0.89 13.03 -27.90
N ASP A 228 -1.96 12.34 -27.49
CA ASP A 228 -3.33 12.68 -27.86
C ASP A 228 -3.78 13.99 -27.20
N ALA A 229 -3.39 14.21 -25.93
CA ALA A 229 -3.66 15.46 -25.23
C ALA A 229 -2.90 16.63 -25.86
N ASN A 230 -1.65 16.39 -26.27
CA ASN A 230 -0.84 17.39 -26.96
C ASN A 230 -1.50 17.82 -28.29
N GLN A 231 -2.06 16.90 -29.06
CA GLN A 231 -2.75 17.26 -30.32
C GLN A 231 -4.05 18.04 -30.08
N ALA A 232 -4.76 17.74 -28.99
CA ALA A 232 -6.05 18.36 -28.69
C ALA A 232 -5.94 19.72 -27.98
N LEU A 233 -4.78 20.06 -27.41
CA LEU A 233 -4.60 21.26 -26.60
C LEU A 233 -3.99 22.40 -27.43
N SER A 234 -4.54 23.61 -27.34
CA SER A 234 -3.96 24.80 -27.98
C SER A 234 -2.86 25.44 -27.12
N ASP A 235 -1.98 26.23 -27.75
CA ASP A 235 -0.91 26.95 -27.03
C ASP A 235 -1.49 28.00 -26.08
N GLU A 236 -2.57 28.66 -26.50
CA GLU A 236 -3.30 29.65 -25.71
C GLU A 236 -3.91 29.02 -24.46
N ALA A 237 -4.40 27.77 -24.54
CA ALA A 237 -4.94 27.07 -23.38
C ALA A 237 -3.84 26.79 -22.33
N ILE A 238 -2.65 26.38 -22.77
CA ILE A 238 -1.49 26.16 -21.89
C ILE A 238 -1.08 27.47 -21.21
N GLN A 239 -0.96 28.56 -21.98
CA GLN A 239 -0.58 29.87 -21.44
C GLN A 239 -1.64 30.42 -20.48
N ARG A 240 -2.92 30.30 -20.80
CA ARG A 240 -4.04 30.73 -19.94
C ARG A 240 -4.04 29.99 -18.61
N PHE A 241 -3.82 28.67 -18.64
CA PHE A 241 -3.73 27.86 -17.43
C PHE A 241 -2.55 28.31 -16.55
N ALA A 242 -1.38 28.55 -17.15
CA ALA A 242 -0.21 29.02 -16.42
C ALA A 242 -0.38 30.45 -15.88
N ALA A 243 -0.98 31.35 -16.66
CA ALA A 243 -1.28 32.72 -16.23
C ALA A 243 -2.26 32.75 -15.06
N ALA A 244 -3.30 31.90 -15.09
CA ALA A 244 -4.22 31.74 -13.97
C ALA A 244 -3.50 31.23 -12.71
N ALA A 245 -2.59 30.26 -12.85
CA ALA A 245 -1.79 29.75 -11.75
C ALA A 245 -0.86 30.83 -11.17
N GLN A 246 -0.12 31.54 -12.02
CA GLN A 246 0.80 32.60 -11.61
C GLN A 246 0.08 33.80 -11.00
N GLY A 247 -1.05 34.21 -11.57
CA GLY A 247 -1.85 35.32 -11.05
C GLY A 247 -2.40 35.03 -9.66
N ALA A 248 -2.75 33.78 -9.38
CA ALA A 248 -3.30 33.36 -8.09
C ALA A 248 -2.22 33.08 -7.03
N TYR A 249 -1.10 32.46 -7.42
CA TYR A 249 -0.14 31.88 -6.48
C TYR A 249 1.31 32.36 -6.65
N GLY A 250 1.62 33.13 -7.70
CA GLY A 250 2.98 33.55 -8.05
C GLY A 250 3.76 32.47 -8.80
N ASN A 251 5.10 32.57 -8.80
CA ASN A 251 5.95 31.62 -9.52
C ASN A 251 5.93 30.23 -8.89
N VAL A 252 5.91 29.18 -9.72
CA VAL A 252 6.04 27.79 -9.27
C VAL A 252 7.44 27.57 -8.72
N GLN A 253 7.55 26.98 -7.53
CA GLN A 253 8.82 26.58 -6.91
C GLN A 253 9.08 25.08 -7.00
N GLY A 254 8.04 24.29 -7.32
CA GLY A 254 8.12 22.85 -7.51
C GLY A 254 6.89 22.12 -6.99
N ALA A 255 6.99 20.80 -6.83
CA ALA A 255 5.95 20.00 -6.19
C ALA A 255 6.29 19.74 -4.71
N ALA A 256 5.31 19.92 -3.84
CA ALA A 256 5.44 19.58 -2.44
C ALA A 256 5.31 18.06 -2.24
N ALA A 257 6.40 17.43 -1.82
CA ALA A 257 6.49 15.98 -1.61
C ALA A 257 6.24 15.56 -0.15
N ARG A 258 5.66 16.42 0.70
CA ARG A 258 5.47 16.11 2.12
C ARG A 258 4.26 15.22 2.32
N ILE A 259 4.47 14.04 2.90
CA ILE A 259 3.40 13.07 3.22
C ILE A 259 2.25 13.72 4.00
N SER A 260 2.55 14.63 4.92
CA SER A 260 1.54 15.33 5.73
C SER A 260 0.58 16.20 4.92
N GLN A 261 0.98 16.69 3.75
CA GLN A 261 0.16 17.50 2.83
C GLN A 261 -0.53 16.62 1.80
N VAL A 262 0.20 15.64 1.26
CA VAL A 262 -0.31 14.73 0.22
C VAL A 262 -1.35 13.76 0.79
N ALA A 263 -1.16 13.22 1.99
CA ALA A 263 -2.09 12.22 2.55
C ALA A 263 -3.53 12.77 2.73
N PRO A 264 -3.76 13.98 3.28
CA PRO A 264 -5.09 14.59 3.29
C PRO A 264 -5.66 14.85 1.89
N ALA A 265 -4.85 15.34 0.95
CA ALA A 265 -5.27 15.60 -0.43
C ALA A 265 -5.68 14.31 -1.15
N MET A 266 -4.90 13.24 -0.97
CA MET A 266 -5.18 11.89 -1.45
C MET A 266 -6.44 11.32 -0.80
N GLY A 267 -6.61 11.47 0.52
CA GLY A 267 -7.80 11.04 1.24
C GLY A 267 -9.08 11.75 0.78
N ARG A 268 -9.01 13.06 0.49
CA ARG A 268 -10.11 13.81 -0.15
C ARG A 268 -10.40 13.25 -1.54
N SER A 269 -9.37 13.09 -2.36
CA SER A 269 -9.50 12.62 -3.75
C SER A 269 -10.09 11.23 -3.84
N PHE A 270 -9.68 10.29 -2.99
CA PHE A 270 -10.29 8.95 -2.94
C PHE A 270 -11.77 8.98 -2.57
N ARG A 271 -12.17 9.82 -1.59
CA ARG A 271 -13.59 9.98 -1.25
C ARG A 271 -14.37 10.57 -2.42
N MET A 272 -13.80 11.57 -3.08
CA MET A 272 -14.36 12.24 -4.25
C MET A 272 -14.55 11.27 -5.42
N VAL A 273 -13.50 10.57 -5.86
CA VAL A 273 -13.58 9.56 -6.93
C VAL A 273 -14.56 8.44 -6.58
N ARG A 274 -14.58 7.98 -5.33
CA ARG A 274 -15.56 6.96 -4.90
C ARG A 274 -16.99 7.46 -4.93
N SER A 275 -17.23 8.73 -4.58
CA SER A 275 -18.56 9.34 -4.67
C SER A 275 -18.99 9.54 -6.13
N ALA A 276 -18.10 10.01 -6.99
CA ALA A 276 -18.33 10.15 -8.43
C ALA A 276 -18.65 8.80 -9.08
N ARG A 277 -17.88 7.74 -8.76
CA ARG A 277 -18.15 6.38 -9.27
C ARG A 277 -19.48 5.80 -8.77
N ARG A 278 -19.90 6.11 -7.55
CA ARG A 278 -21.21 5.69 -7.03
C ARG A 278 -22.38 6.39 -7.71
N GLN A 279 -22.24 7.69 -7.97
CA GLN A 279 -23.25 8.44 -8.72
C GLN A 279 -23.29 7.99 -10.19
N LYS A 280 -22.13 7.68 -10.79
CA LYS A 280 -21.99 7.23 -12.17
C LYS A 280 -22.29 5.74 -12.42
N GLY A 281 -22.82 5.00 -11.45
CA GLY A 281 -23.35 3.63 -11.69
C GLY A 281 -24.44 3.52 -12.78
N ALA A 282 -24.77 4.63 -13.45
CA ALA A 282 -25.72 4.74 -14.55
C ALA A 282 -25.10 5.15 -15.92
N VAL A 283 -23.78 5.41 -16.03
CA VAL A 283 -23.17 5.86 -17.30
C VAL A 283 -21.98 4.97 -17.67
N ALA A 284 -22.25 3.88 -18.40
CA ALA A 284 -21.23 3.09 -19.07
C ALA A 284 -20.53 3.94 -20.15
N GLY A 285 -19.21 3.80 -20.30
CA GLY A 285 -18.42 4.54 -21.29
C GLY A 285 -17.91 5.90 -20.83
N SER A 286 -17.67 6.08 -19.52
CA SER A 286 -17.10 7.33 -19.03
C SER A 286 -15.59 7.37 -19.25
N THR A 287 -15.09 8.51 -19.68
CA THR A 287 -13.68 8.89 -19.88
C THR A 287 -12.75 8.61 -18.68
N PHE A 288 -13.31 8.21 -17.53
CA PHE A 288 -12.58 7.85 -16.30
C PHE A 288 -12.06 6.42 -16.27
N ASP A 289 -12.40 5.59 -17.25
CA ASP A 289 -11.89 4.21 -17.32
C ASP A 289 -10.41 4.20 -17.76
N ASP A 290 -10.00 5.19 -18.57
CA ASP A 290 -8.64 5.29 -19.14
C ASP A 290 -7.77 6.35 -18.46
N VAL A 291 -8.25 7.03 -17.41
CA VAL A 291 -7.47 8.07 -16.73
C VAL A 291 -7.45 7.91 -15.21
N VAL A 292 -6.34 8.33 -14.60
CA VAL A 292 -6.14 8.32 -13.15
C VAL A 292 -5.95 9.76 -12.65
N PRO A 293 -6.94 10.34 -11.96
CA PRO A 293 -6.78 11.64 -11.32
C PRO A 293 -5.94 11.50 -10.04
N VAL A 294 -4.80 12.18 -10.00
CA VAL A 294 -3.86 12.18 -8.88
C VAL A 294 -3.75 13.60 -8.31
N PRO A 295 -4.02 13.81 -7.02
CA PRO A 295 -3.78 15.11 -6.39
C PRO A 295 -2.29 15.33 -6.22
N VAL A 296 -1.80 16.43 -6.78
CA VAL A 296 -0.44 16.95 -6.64
C VAL A 296 -0.52 18.27 -5.89
N VAL A 297 0.25 18.40 -4.81
CA VAL A 297 0.41 19.67 -4.11
C VAL A 297 1.59 20.39 -4.73
N LEU A 298 1.36 21.59 -5.22
CA LEU A 298 2.36 22.43 -5.86
C LEU A 298 2.75 23.56 -4.91
N SER A 299 4.04 23.81 -4.79
CA SER A 299 4.57 24.93 -4.02
C SER A 299 4.76 26.12 -4.96
N PHE A 300 4.14 27.24 -4.64
CA PHE A 300 4.35 28.50 -5.35
C PHE A 300 5.00 29.54 -4.42
N ALA A 301 5.29 30.71 -4.97
CA ALA A 301 5.90 31.81 -4.23
C ALA A 301 5.00 32.38 -3.12
N LEU A 302 3.68 32.41 -3.33
CA LEU A 302 2.74 32.99 -2.37
C LEU A 302 2.12 31.93 -1.44
N ASP A 303 1.79 30.74 -1.95
CA ASP A 303 1.14 29.68 -1.18
C ASP A 303 1.30 28.30 -1.85
N GLU A 304 0.79 27.25 -1.22
CA GLU A 304 0.62 25.93 -1.82
C GLU A 304 -0.76 25.81 -2.50
N ALA A 305 -0.80 25.22 -3.69
CA ALA A 305 -2.06 24.92 -4.38
C ALA A 305 -2.21 23.42 -4.65
N MET A 306 -3.45 22.94 -4.61
CA MET A 306 -3.77 21.57 -5.00
C MET A 306 -4.14 21.54 -6.49
N CYS A 307 -3.44 20.69 -7.23
CA CYS A 307 -3.71 20.41 -8.64
C CYS A 307 -4.08 18.93 -8.79
N TRP A 308 -5.20 18.60 -9.44
CA TRP A 308 -5.47 17.24 -9.88
C TRP A 308 -4.86 17.05 -11.25
N ALA A 309 -3.72 16.36 -11.28
CA ALA A 309 -3.08 15.90 -12.49
C ALA A 309 -3.80 14.64 -12.97
N ILE A 310 -4.22 14.62 -14.23
CA ILE A 310 -4.93 13.50 -14.83
C ILE A 310 -3.96 12.76 -15.73
N PHE A 311 -3.59 11.54 -15.35
CA PHE A 311 -2.65 10.72 -16.08
C PHE A 311 -3.37 9.64 -16.90
N ASP A 312 -2.77 9.21 -18.00
CA ASP A 312 -3.22 8.05 -18.75
C ASP A 312 -3.02 6.76 -17.92
N ALA A 313 -4.10 6.02 -17.67
CA ALA A 313 -4.07 4.80 -16.88
C ALA A 313 -3.22 3.69 -17.54
N ASN A 314 -3.23 3.63 -18.87
CA ASN A 314 -2.46 2.63 -19.62
C ASN A 314 -0.97 2.89 -19.48
N ALA A 315 -0.55 4.17 -19.55
CA ALA A 315 0.83 4.59 -19.35
C ALA A 315 1.34 4.29 -17.91
N LEU A 316 0.48 4.32 -16.90
CA LEU A 316 0.84 4.00 -15.52
C LEU A 316 1.02 2.50 -15.25
N SER A 317 0.36 1.65 -16.04
CA SER A 317 0.41 0.20 -15.87
C SER A 317 1.62 -0.46 -16.54
N GLY A 318 2.24 0.22 -17.51
CA GLY A 318 3.42 -0.25 -18.24
C GLY A 318 4.74 0.12 -17.56
N ALA A 319 5.61 -0.86 -17.33
CA ALA A 319 6.99 -0.61 -16.93
C ALA A 319 7.75 0.29 -17.94
N PRO A 320 8.89 0.85 -17.53
CA PRO A 320 9.02 2.14 -16.86
C PRO A 320 8.73 3.30 -17.84
N GLN A 321 7.47 3.51 -18.20
CA GLN A 321 7.11 4.69 -18.99
C GLN A 321 6.93 5.90 -18.08
N ARG A 322 7.40 7.07 -18.54
CA ARG A 322 7.20 8.34 -17.84
C ARG A 322 5.70 8.58 -17.69
N ALA A 323 5.27 9.08 -16.53
CA ALA A 323 3.88 9.46 -16.31
C ALA A 323 3.45 10.51 -17.35
N LEU A 324 2.54 10.15 -18.26
CA LEU A 324 2.05 11.04 -19.30
C LEU A 324 0.81 11.78 -18.81
N LEU A 325 0.89 13.11 -18.79
CA LEU A 325 -0.19 13.97 -18.33
C LEU A 325 -1.21 14.18 -19.45
N VAL A 326 -2.47 13.84 -19.21
CA VAL A 326 -3.57 14.03 -20.17
C VAL A 326 -4.24 15.39 -19.96
N ASP A 327 -4.40 15.82 -18.72
CA ASP A 327 -5.09 17.06 -18.36
C ASP A 327 -4.71 17.49 -16.93
N ALA A 328 -5.09 18.70 -16.53
CA ALA A 328 -4.86 19.20 -15.18
C ALA A 328 -6.00 20.11 -14.70
N LEU A 329 -6.30 20.05 -13.40
CA LEU A 329 -7.28 20.90 -12.74
C LEU A 329 -6.63 21.57 -11.53
N LEU A 330 -6.44 22.89 -11.57
CA LEU A 330 -5.83 23.64 -10.47
C LEU A 330 -6.93 24.29 -9.62
N GLN A 331 -6.87 24.10 -8.30
CA GLN A 331 -7.69 24.85 -7.35
C GLN A 331 -7.18 26.28 -7.23
N LEU A 332 -8.08 27.27 -7.23
CA LEU A 332 -7.78 28.67 -6.99
C LEU A 332 -8.11 29.07 -5.53
N PRO A 333 -7.60 30.20 -5.02
CA PRO A 333 -7.80 30.63 -3.62
C PRO A 333 -9.27 30.88 -3.25
N ASP A 334 -10.10 31.26 -4.23
CA ASP A 334 -11.55 31.46 -4.07
C ASP A 334 -12.34 30.15 -4.01
N GLY A 335 -11.67 29.00 -4.13
CA GLY A 335 -12.27 27.68 -4.16
C GLY A 335 -12.82 27.26 -5.51
N SER A 336 -12.73 28.11 -6.54
CA SER A 336 -13.00 27.73 -7.92
C SER A 336 -11.82 26.94 -8.52
N PHE A 337 -12.00 26.39 -9.72
CA PHE A 337 -10.98 25.60 -10.40
C PHE A 337 -10.74 26.11 -11.81
N VAL A 338 -9.48 26.07 -12.24
CA VAL A 338 -9.12 26.28 -13.65
C VAL A 338 -8.67 24.94 -14.23
N ALA A 339 -9.23 24.56 -15.37
CA ALA A 339 -8.84 23.37 -16.10
C ALA A 339 -7.86 23.73 -17.21
N LEU A 340 -6.89 22.86 -17.47
CA LEU A 340 -5.96 23.01 -18.58
C LEU A 340 -6.70 22.94 -19.92
N ARG A 341 -7.63 21.99 -20.07
CA ARG A 341 -8.51 21.85 -21.23
C ARG A 341 -9.99 22.12 -20.88
N ARG A 342 -10.74 22.72 -21.82
CA ARG A 342 -12.16 23.11 -21.62
C ARG A 342 -13.15 21.95 -21.76
N ASP A 343 -12.80 20.98 -22.59
CA ASP A 343 -13.58 19.80 -22.96
C ASP A 343 -12.90 18.49 -22.52
N GLY A 344 -11.92 18.60 -21.62
CA GLY A 344 -11.12 17.47 -21.14
C GLY A 344 -11.66 16.76 -19.90
N PRO A 345 -11.02 15.64 -19.51
CA PRO A 345 -11.39 14.88 -18.33
C PRO A 345 -11.29 15.69 -17.03
N ALA A 346 -10.52 16.79 -16.99
CA ALA A 346 -10.46 17.69 -15.83
C ALA A 346 -11.80 18.40 -15.57
N VAL A 347 -12.47 18.86 -16.63
CA VAL A 347 -13.77 19.52 -16.52
C VAL A 347 -14.85 18.50 -16.19
N GLU A 348 -14.78 17.29 -16.74
CA GLU A 348 -15.68 16.22 -16.35
C GLU A 348 -15.51 15.81 -14.88
N LEU A 349 -14.26 15.80 -14.40
CA LEU A 349 -13.94 15.50 -13.00
C LEU A 349 -14.53 16.59 -12.11
N ALA A 350 -14.30 17.86 -12.46
CA ALA A 350 -14.87 18.99 -11.73
C ALA A 350 -16.40 18.90 -11.67
N ARG A 351 -17.07 18.64 -12.81
CA ARG A 351 -18.53 18.47 -12.88
C ARG A 351 -19.03 17.30 -12.05
N ALA A 352 -18.37 16.14 -12.13
CA ALA A 352 -18.72 14.96 -11.35
C ALA A 352 -18.55 15.17 -9.84
N LEU A 353 -17.72 16.13 -9.44
CA LEU A 353 -17.47 16.50 -8.04
C LEU A 353 -18.30 17.71 -7.59
N GLY A 354 -19.13 18.30 -8.46
CA GLY A 354 -19.88 19.52 -8.16
C GLY A 354 -18.98 20.73 -7.92
N LEU A 355 -17.78 20.73 -8.50
CA LEU A 355 -16.82 21.82 -8.40
C LEU A 355 -17.12 22.89 -9.46
N THR A 356 -16.94 24.16 -9.08
CA THR A 356 -17.18 25.29 -10.00
C THR A 356 -15.90 25.57 -10.79
N VAL A 357 -15.94 25.32 -12.10
CA VAL A 357 -14.84 25.70 -13.01
C VAL A 357 -14.99 27.18 -13.34
N SER A 358 -13.93 27.96 -13.15
CA SER A 358 -13.92 29.40 -13.35
C SER A 358 -14.20 29.76 -14.82
N LYS A 359 -15.20 30.63 -15.02
CA LYS A 359 -15.60 31.14 -16.34
C LYS A 359 -14.59 32.13 -16.93
N THR A 360 -13.76 32.76 -16.10
CA THR A 360 -12.77 33.73 -16.55
C THR A 360 -11.77 33.09 -17.52
N ALA A 361 -11.58 31.77 -17.44
CA ALA A 361 -10.80 31.01 -18.42
C ALA A 361 -11.56 30.66 -19.72
N GLN A 362 -12.88 30.84 -19.76
CA GLN A 362 -13.77 30.45 -20.87
C GLN A 362 -14.15 31.63 -21.79
N GLU A 363 -14.35 32.84 -21.25
CA GLU A 363 -14.97 33.94 -22.01
C GLU A 363 -14.02 34.71 -22.96
N GLU A 364 -12.71 34.77 -22.69
CA GLU A 364 -11.76 35.52 -23.55
C GLU A 364 -11.62 34.96 -24.98
N GLU A 365 -11.90 33.68 -25.20
CA GLU A 365 -11.74 33.06 -26.52
C GLU A 365 -12.94 33.30 -27.44
N THR A 366 -14.14 33.44 -26.86
CA THR A 366 -15.35 33.71 -27.66
C THR A 366 -15.38 35.14 -28.19
N GLN A 367 -14.67 36.08 -27.55
CA GLN A 367 -14.54 37.45 -28.04
C GLN A 367 -13.49 37.61 -29.14
N GLY A 368 -12.54 36.69 -29.30
CA GLY A 368 -11.49 36.76 -30.32
C GLY A 368 -11.89 36.31 -31.72
N THR A 369 -12.93 35.47 -31.87
CA THR A 369 -13.34 34.91 -33.18
C THR A 369 -14.41 35.74 -33.90
N ALA A 370 -14.86 36.85 -33.31
CA ALA A 370 -15.94 37.67 -33.85
C ALA A 370 -15.45 38.97 -34.55
N ALA A 371 -14.19 39.02 -34.99
CA ALA A 371 -13.67 40.10 -35.82
C ALA A 371 -13.49 39.59 -37.27
N PRO A 372 -14.36 39.99 -38.22
CA PRO A 372 -14.21 39.66 -39.64
C PRO A 372 -13.10 40.45 -40.34
#